data_AF-A0A4P5STS9-F1
#
_entry.id   AF-A0A4P5STS9-F1
#
_cell.length_a   1.000
_cell.length_b   1.000
_cell.length_c   1.000
_cell.angle_alpha   90.00
_cell.angle_beta   90.00
_cell.angle_gamma   90.00
#
_symmetry.space_group_name_H-M   'P 1'
#
loop_
_entity.id
_entity.type
_entity.pdbx_description
1 polymer ?
#
loop_
_entity_poly.entity_id
_entity_poly.type
_entity_poly.pdbx_seq_one_letter_code
_entity_poly.pdbx_strand_id
1 'polypeptide(L)'
;MGDARSWVDTIQPYSKSLLIHRCPSDSSSLWEAQGEHRTTSYGLNAYFTPNHAPYFGVRMANVNTPAQCILAAELTDPVTEDHFMPMMFGNPPKVNDPDGMEEQWDRDKAEPKQVAIRRHQGGANYVFAEGHTKFHRFDQTWQQAIGQAPTVDWYDPEKL
;
A
#
# COMPACT_ATOMS: atom_id res chain seq x y z
N MET A 1 -3.87 22.32 11.87
CA MET A 1 -3.52 22.07 10.45
C MET A 1 -4.66 21.24 9.89
N GLY A 2 -5.27 21.66 8.77
CA GLY A 2 -6.45 21.01 8.22
C GLY A 2 -6.10 19.58 7.84
N ASP A 3 -6.76 18.62 8.51
CA ASP A 3 -6.62 17.19 8.32
C ASP A 3 -6.66 16.86 6.84
N ALA A 4 -5.59 16.29 6.31
CA ALA A 4 -5.61 15.81 4.93
C ALA A 4 -6.60 14.66 4.90
N ARG A 5 -7.82 14.91 4.40
CA ARG A 5 -8.91 13.93 4.36
C ARG A 5 -8.39 12.60 3.84
N SER A 6 -8.41 11.57 4.69
CA SER A 6 -8.08 10.22 4.30
C SER A 6 -8.99 9.76 3.17
N TRP A 7 -8.55 8.78 2.37
CA TRP A 7 -9.45 8.13 1.41
C TRP A 7 -10.65 7.50 2.13
N VAL A 8 -10.45 7.03 3.37
CA VAL A 8 -11.47 6.42 4.23
C VAL A 8 -12.60 7.41 4.52
N ASP A 9 -12.25 8.64 4.90
CA ASP A 9 -13.22 9.71 5.16
C ASP A 9 -13.92 10.17 3.89
N THR A 10 -13.21 10.14 2.77
CA THR A 10 -13.73 10.57 1.47
C THR A 10 -14.80 9.61 0.93
N ILE A 11 -14.64 8.30 1.16
CA ILE A 11 -15.62 7.30 0.72
C ILE A 11 -16.79 7.10 1.69
N GLN A 12 -16.64 7.48 2.96
CA GLN A 12 -17.62 7.21 4.02
C GLN A 12 -19.05 7.67 3.67
N PRO A 13 -19.29 8.85 3.07
CA PRO A 13 -20.64 9.28 2.70
C PRO A 13 -21.34 8.35 1.70
N TYR A 14 -20.57 7.58 0.92
CA TYR A 14 -21.06 6.65 -0.09
C TYR A 14 -21.19 5.23 0.46
N SER A 15 -20.23 4.77 1.27
CA SER A 15 -20.26 3.43 1.86
C SER A 15 -21.31 3.30 2.98
N LYS A 16 -21.54 4.39 3.73
CA LYS A 16 -22.43 4.46 4.90
C LYS A 16 -22.16 3.39 5.97
N SER A 17 -20.97 2.79 5.94
CA SER A 17 -20.55 1.73 6.84
C SER A 17 -19.06 1.83 7.08
N LEU A 18 -18.66 1.84 8.34
CA LEU A 18 -17.26 1.76 8.74
C LEU A 18 -16.76 0.30 8.83
N LEU A 19 -17.69 -0.67 8.89
CA LEU A 19 -17.34 -2.09 9.03
C LEU A 19 -16.59 -2.63 7.81
N ILE A 20 -16.78 -2.04 6.63
CA ILE A 20 -16.11 -2.48 5.40
C ILE A 20 -14.63 -2.06 5.35
N HIS A 21 -14.19 -1.18 6.26
CA HIS A 21 -12.80 -0.74 6.33
C HIS A 21 -11.90 -1.74 7.06
N ARG A 22 -12.47 -2.70 7.80
CA ARG A 22 -11.72 -3.70 8.56
C ARG A 22 -11.77 -5.05 7.87
N CYS A 23 -10.61 -5.65 7.65
CA CYS A 23 -10.50 -7.05 7.27
C CYS A 23 -10.93 -7.95 8.45
N PRO A 24 -11.76 -8.97 8.25
CA PRO A 24 -12.17 -9.89 9.33
C PRO A 24 -11.00 -10.64 9.99
N SER A 25 -9.87 -10.78 9.28
CA SER A 25 -8.64 -11.38 9.80
C SER A 25 -7.70 -10.36 10.45
N ASP A 26 -8.07 -9.08 10.49
CA ASP A 26 -7.31 -8.02 11.16
C ASP A 26 -7.56 -8.06 12.67
N SER A 27 -6.59 -8.64 13.37
CA SER A 27 -6.54 -8.78 14.82
C SER A 27 -5.72 -7.68 15.50
N SER A 28 -5.40 -6.58 14.80
CA SER A 28 -4.61 -5.50 15.40
C SER A 28 -5.25 -5.01 16.69
N SER A 29 -4.44 -4.81 17.74
CA SER A 29 -4.92 -4.21 18.98
C SER A 29 -5.24 -2.72 18.83
N LEU A 30 -4.82 -2.09 17.72
CA LEU A 30 -5.02 -0.67 17.45
C LEU A 30 -6.46 -0.32 17.08
N TRP A 31 -7.33 -1.31 16.84
CA TRP A 31 -8.77 -1.06 16.67
C TRP A 31 -9.46 -0.57 17.94
N GLU A 32 -8.94 -0.94 19.11
CA GLU A 32 -9.54 -0.67 20.42
C GLU A 32 -8.64 0.23 21.30
N ALA A 33 -7.56 0.79 20.73
CA ALA A 33 -6.58 1.57 21.46
C ALA A 33 -7.11 2.97 21.85
N GLN A 34 -6.79 3.41 23.07
CA GLN A 34 -7.10 4.76 23.55
C GLN A 34 -5.97 5.71 23.12
N GLY A 35 -5.97 6.14 21.85
CA GLY A 35 -4.94 7.03 21.30
C GLY A 35 -4.85 6.92 19.79
N GLU A 36 -3.66 6.62 19.28
CA GLU A 36 -3.48 6.19 17.89
C GLU A 36 -4.36 4.96 17.64
N HIS A 37 -5.31 5.11 16.74
CA HIS A 37 -6.26 4.07 16.40
C HIS A 37 -6.18 3.78 14.91
N ARG A 38 -6.40 2.52 14.58
CA ARG A 38 -6.46 2.07 13.19
C ARG A 38 -7.85 2.41 12.64
N THR A 39 -7.87 3.01 11.45
CA THR A 39 -9.12 3.40 10.77
C THR A 39 -9.49 2.47 9.62
N THR A 40 -8.50 1.74 9.08
CA THR A 40 -8.65 0.84 7.94
C THR A 40 -7.62 -0.29 7.99
N SER A 41 -8.01 -1.47 7.50
CA SER A 41 -7.08 -2.56 7.19
C SER A 41 -6.41 -2.40 5.82
N TYR A 42 -6.90 -1.47 4.99
CA TYR A 42 -6.52 -1.33 3.60
C TYR A 42 -5.84 0.01 3.35
N GLY A 43 -4.70 -0.03 2.68
CA GLY A 43 -3.93 1.15 2.29
C GLY A 43 -4.05 1.41 0.80
N LEU A 44 -4.11 2.67 0.41
CA LEU A 44 -3.89 3.07 -0.97
C LEU A 44 -2.39 3.09 -1.28
N ASN A 45 -2.05 2.75 -2.51
CA ASN A 45 -0.71 2.97 -3.03
C ASN A 45 -0.46 4.49 -3.15
N ALA A 46 0.60 4.98 -2.50
CA ALA A 46 0.92 6.41 -2.41
C ALA A 46 1.26 7.08 -3.74
N TYR A 47 1.48 6.33 -4.83
CA TYR A 47 1.49 6.92 -6.18
C TYR A 47 0.15 7.59 -6.51
N PHE A 48 -0.96 7.08 -6.01
CA PHE A 48 -2.32 7.54 -6.33
C PHE A 48 -2.92 8.49 -5.28
N THR A 49 -2.26 8.66 -4.13
CA THR A 49 -2.77 9.55 -3.09
C THR A 49 -2.49 11.02 -3.43
N PRO A 50 -3.52 11.90 -3.46
CA PRO A 50 -3.36 13.29 -3.92
C PRO A 50 -2.59 14.17 -2.92
N ASN A 51 -2.38 13.68 -1.69
CA ASN A 51 -1.82 14.39 -0.56
C ASN A 51 -0.44 13.86 -0.14
N HIS A 52 0.21 13.00 -0.94
CA HIS A 52 1.50 12.41 -0.59
C HIS A 52 2.58 12.74 -1.62
N ALA A 53 3.70 13.29 -1.16
CA ALA A 53 4.87 13.53 -1.98
C ALA A 53 5.53 12.21 -2.41
N PRO A 54 6.30 12.17 -3.51
CA PRO A 54 6.52 13.26 -4.47
C PRO A 54 5.47 13.30 -5.59
N TYR A 55 4.56 12.32 -5.67
CA TYR A 55 3.71 12.12 -6.85
C TYR A 55 2.38 12.87 -6.80
N PHE A 56 1.80 13.09 -5.60
CA PHE A 56 0.54 13.82 -5.41
C PHE A 56 -0.60 13.36 -6.32
N GLY A 57 -0.71 12.04 -6.54
CA GLY A 57 -1.77 11.42 -7.33
C GLY A 57 -1.45 11.30 -8.83
N VAL A 58 -1.07 10.10 -9.25
CA VAL A 58 -0.95 9.72 -10.65
C VAL A 58 -2.32 9.69 -11.32
N ARG A 59 -2.41 10.27 -12.52
CA ARG A 59 -3.63 10.22 -13.33
C ARG A 59 -3.81 8.82 -13.89
N MET A 60 -5.04 8.31 -13.86
CA MET A 60 -5.37 6.99 -14.41
C MET A 60 -4.93 6.80 -15.87
N ALA A 61 -4.98 7.86 -16.68
CA ALA A 61 -4.52 7.84 -18.08
C ALA A 61 -2.99 7.65 -18.25
N ASN A 62 -2.22 7.80 -17.17
CA ASN A 62 -0.76 7.64 -17.17
C ASN A 62 -0.32 6.29 -16.60
N VAL A 63 -1.26 5.40 -16.22
CA VAL A 63 -0.93 4.05 -15.74
C VAL A 63 -0.68 3.16 -16.94
N ASN A 64 0.55 2.65 -17.08
CA ASN A 64 0.96 1.88 -18.25
C ASN A 64 0.24 0.53 -18.36
N THR A 65 0.10 -0.19 -17.25
CA THR A 65 -0.53 -1.52 -17.21
C THR A 65 -1.61 -1.58 -16.11
N PRO A 66 -2.81 -0.99 -16.31
CA PRO A 66 -3.82 -0.86 -15.25
C PRO A 66 -4.30 -2.19 -14.65
N ALA A 67 -4.35 -3.24 -15.45
CA ALA A 67 -4.69 -4.60 -15.02
C ALA A 67 -3.57 -5.29 -14.19
N GLN A 68 -2.40 -4.68 -14.10
CA GLN A 68 -1.24 -5.21 -13.38
C GLN A 68 -0.62 -4.18 -12.42
N CYS A 69 -1.23 -3.01 -12.27
CA CYS A 69 -0.81 -1.99 -11.32
C CYS A 69 -1.68 -2.04 -10.06
N ILE A 70 -1.09 -2.26 -8.89
CA ILE A 70 -1.76 -2.36 -7.60
C ILE A 70 -2.11 -0.97 -7.11
N LEU A 71 -3.40 -0.72 -6.93
CA LEU A 71 -3.97 0.49 -6.37
C LEU A 71 -4.11 0.42 -4.85
N ALA A 72 -4.50 -0.74 -4.32
CA ALA A 72 -4.69 -0.91 -2.88
C ALA A 72 -4.28 -2.31 -2.43
N ALA A 73 -3.83 -2.40 -1.19
CA ALA A 73 -3.41 -3.63 -0.55
C ALA A 73 -3.74 -3.57 0.94
N GLU A 74 -3.72 -4.73 1.60
CA GLU A 74 -3.91 -4.80 3.04
C GLU A 74 -2.65 -4.33 3.79
N LEU A 75 -2.84 -3.59 4.88
CA LEU A 75 -1.79 -3.06 5.75
C LEU A 75 -1.50 -4.01 6.92
N THR A 76 -0.26 -4.02 7.39
CA THR A 76 0.15 -4.79 8.58
C THR A 76 -0.50 -4.24 9.85
N ASP A 77 -0.59 -5.08 10.88
CA ASP A 77 -1.24 -4.76 12.16
C ASP A 77 -0.78 -3.46 12.84
N PRO A 78 0.52 -3.09 12.85
CA PRO A 78 0.97 -1.90 13.57
C PRO A 78 0.76 -0.58 12.80
N VAL A 79 0.33 -0.62 11.54
CA VAL A 79 0.17 0.59 10.73
C VAL A 79 -1.14 1.31 11.08
N THR A 80 -1.08 2.62 11.28
CA THR A 80 -2.27 3.48 11.51
C THR A 80 -2.56 4.41 10.33
N GLU A 81 -1.64 4.52 9.38
CA GLU A 81 -1.82 5.26 8.13
C GLU A 81 -2.84 4.60 7.20
N ASP A 82 -3.26 5.34 6.17
CA ASP A 82 -4.25 4.91 5.18
C ASP A 82 -3.64 4.58 3.80
N HIS A 83 -2.32 4.55 3.71
CA HIS A 83 -1.57 4.29 2.48
C HIS A 83 -0.28 3.53 2.76
N PHE A 84 0.35 3.06 1.69
CA PHE A 84 1.70 2.51 1.73
C PHE A 84 2.56 3.11 0.61
N MET A 85 3.88 3.11 0.79
CA MET A 85 4.81 3.86 -0.05
C MET A 85 5.73 2.96 -0.89
N PRO A 86 5.23 2.38 -2.00
CA PRO A 86 6.03 1.44 -2.79
C PRO A 86 7.19 2.09 -3.56
N MET A 87 7.17 3.41 -3.76
CA MET A 87 8.32 4.14 -4.30
C MET A 87 9.58 4.02 -3.42
N MET A 88 9.42 3.68 -2.14
CA MET A 88 10.47 3.44 -1.16
C MET A 88 10.83 1.95 -1.01
N PHE A 89 10.19 1.05 -1.76
CA PHE A 89 10.50 -0.37 -1.68
C PHE A 89 11.80 -0.70 -2.39
N GLY A 90 12.51 -1.67 -1.83
CA GLY A 90 13.69 -2.24 -2.44
C GLY A 90 15.00 -1.61 -2.03
N ASN A 91 16.08 -2.09 -2.65
CA ASN A 91 17.43 -1.59 -2.46
C ASN A 91 18.24 -1.72 -3.77
N PRO A 92 18.44 -0.65 -4.56
CA PRO A 92 17.97 0.70 -4.28
C PRO A 92 16.45 0.85 -4.49
N PRO A 93 15.81 1.81 -3.80
CA PRO A 93 14.43 2.21 -4.06
C PRO A 93 14.33 3.09 -5.30
N LYS A 94 13.11 3.28 -5.84
CA LYS A 94 12.88 4.17 -7.00
C LYS A 94 13.08 5.64 -6.61
N VAL A 95 12.60 6.05 -5.43
CA VAL A 95 12.85 7.38 -4.87
C VAL A 95 14.04 7.29 -3.92
N ASN A 96 15.09 8.08 -4.18
CA ASN A 96 16.30 8.10 -3.37
C ASN A 96 16.09 8.90 -2.08
N ASP A 97 15.45 8.27 -1.10
CA ASP A 97 15.21 8.78 0.24
C ASP A 97 15.59 7.68 1.25
N PRO A 98 16.79 7.76 1.87
CA PRO A 98 17.27 6.72 2.78
C PRO A 98 16.41 6.55 4.02
N ASP A 99 15.85 7.64 4.55
CA ASP A 99 15.02 7.60 5.76
C ASP A 99 13.66 6.98 5.42
N GLY A 100 13.03 7.43 4.33
CA GLY A 100 11.79 6.83 3.83
C GLY A 100 11.95 5.34 3.49
N MET A 101 13.05 4.94 2.85
CA MET A 101 13.32 3.52 2.61
C MET A 101 13.45 2.72 3.91
N GLU A 102 14.14 3.26 4.91
CA GLU A 102 14.29 2.58 6.20
C GLU A 102 12.96 2.40 6.93
N GLU A 103 12.03 3.34 6.80
CA GLU A 103 10.68 3.20 7.39
C GLU A 103 9.81 2.18 6.65
N GLN A 104 10.01 2.02 5.35
CA GLN A 104 9.09 1.29 4.47
C GLN A 104 9.55 -0.13 4.13
N TRP A 105 10.87 -0.39 4.18
CA TRP A 105 11.47 -1.62 3.68
C TRP A 105 12.34 -2.32 4.73
N ASP A 106 12.13 -3.63 4.92
CA ASP A 106 13.00 -4.50 5.69
C ASP A 106 14.08 -5.08 4.76
N ARG A 107 15.31 -4.56 4.89
CA ARG A 107 16.43 -4.94 4.00
C ARG A 107 16.87 -6.38 4.18
N ASP A 108 16.80 -6.90 5.40
CA ASP A 108 17.28 -8.26 5.71
C ASP A 108 16.32 -9.32 5.15
N LYS A 109 15.02 -9.00 5.11
CA LYS A 109 13.99 -9.88 4.55
C LYS A 109 13.68 -9.60 3.08
N ALA A 110 14.10 -8.44 2.56
CA ALA A 110 13.70 -7.93 1.26
C ALA A 110 12.17 -7.84 1.11
N GLU A 111 11.52 -7.20 2.08
CA GLU A 111 10.06 -7.12 2.18
C GLU A 111 9.54 -5.75 2.65
N PRO A 112 8.31 -5.38 2.29
CA PRO A 112 7.68 -4.17 2.78
C PRO A 112 7.25 -4.33 4.24
N LYS A 113 7.41 -3.27 5.04
CA LYS A 113 6.99 -3.24 6.45
C LYS A 113 5.49 -2.98 6.61
N GLN A 114 4.91 -2.23 5.68
CA GLN A 114 3.53 -1.76 5.79
C GLN A 114 2.48 -2.67 5.15
N VAL A 115 2.84 -3.53 4.20
CA VAL A 115 1.88 -4.39 3.48
C VAL A 115 1.78 -5.76 4.14
N ALA A 116 0.57 -6.23 4.42
CA ALA A 116 0.28 -7.50 5.10
C ALA A 116 0.47 -8.73 4.18
N ILE A 117 1.71 -8.97 3.76
CA ILE A 117 2.06 -9.99 2.77
C ILE A 117 1.89 -11.46 3.24
N ARG A 118 1.42 -11.69 4.47
CA ARG A 118 1.28 -13.04 5.07
C ARG A 118 -0.10 -13.38 5.64
N ARG A 119 -1.05 -12.44 5.74
CA ARG A 119 -2.28 -12.64 6.52
C ARG A 119 -3.18 -13.76 5.95
N HIS A 120 -3.30 -13.83 4.63
CA HIS A 120 -4.22 -14.75 3.95
C HIS A 120 -3.47 -15.92 3.31
N GLN A 121 -3.10 -16.93 4.11
CA GLN A 121 -2.35 -18.11 3.61
C GLN A 121 -1.06 -17.74 2.87
N GLY A 122 -0.34 -16.72 3.37
CA GLY A 122 0.91 -16.27 2.75
C GLY A 122 0.75 -15.32 1.56
N GLY A 123 -0.40 -14.67 1.42
CA GLY A 123 -0.63 -13.60 0.45
C GLY A 123 -1.65 -12.57 0.93
N ALA A 124 -2.10 -11.74 0.00
CA ALA A 124 -3.13 -10.73 0.21
C ALA A 124 -4.03 -10.58 -1.02
N ASN A 125 -5.21 -10.00 -0.83
CA ASN A 125 -6.03 -9.52 -1.94
C ASN A 125 -5.53 -8.14 -2.36
N TYR A 126 -5.17 -8.00 -3.63
CA TYR A 126 -4.74 -6.74 -4.21
C TYR A 126 -5.82 -6.19 -5.13
N VAL A 127 -6.14 -4.91 -4.97
CA VAL A 127 -7.00 -4.17 -5.89
C VAL A 127 -6.10 -3.54 -6.94
N PHE A 128 -6.41 -3.78 -8.21
CA PHE A 128 -5.66 -3.24 -9.34
C PHE A 128 -6.25 -1.91 -9.80
N ALA A 129 -5.48 -1.13 -10.56
CA ALA A 129 -5.82 0.23 -10.96
C ALA A 129 -7.08 0.29 -11.83
N GLU A 130 -7.39 -0.77 -12.59
CA GLU A 130 -8.67 -0.89 -13.32
C GLU A 130 -9.86 -1.34 -12.46
N GLY A 131 -9.63 -1.68 -11.18
CA GLY A 131 -10.67 -1.95 -10.18
C GLY A 131 -10.97 -3.43 -9.91
N HIS A 132 -10.34 -4.38 -10.60
CA HIS A 132 -10.48 -5.79 -10.24
C HIS A 132 -9.65 -6.13 -8.99
N THR A 133 -10.01 -7.22 -8.32
CA THR A 133 -9.29 -7.72 -7.14
C THR A 133 -8.83 -9.15 -7.36
N LYS A 134 -7.60 -9.46 -6.97
CA LYS A 134 -7.07 -10.83 -7.06
C LYS A 134 -6.12 -11.15 -5.91
N PHE A 135 -6.17 -12.40 -5.47
CA PHE A 135 -5.22 -12.93 -4.50
C PHE A 135 -3.86 -13.16 -5.17
N HIS A 136 -2.80 -12.64 -4.55
CA HIS A 136 -1.42 -12.92 -4.91
C HIS A 136 -0.56 -13.10 -3.66
N ARG A 137 0.55 -13.81 -3.83
CA ARG A 137 1.67 -13.73 -2.88
C ARG A 137 2.56 -12.56 -3.27
N PHE A 138 3.28 -11.99 -2.30
CA PHE A 138 4.14 -10.84 -2.53
C PHE A 138 5.24 -11.08 -3.57
N ASP A 139 5.82 -12.29 -3.61
CA ASP A 139 6.85 -12.63 -4.59
C ASP A 139 6.34 -12.71 -6.05
N GLN A 140 5.01 -12.67 -6.24
CA GLN A 140 4.41 -12.56 -7.57
C GLN A 140 4.21 -11.10 -8.00
N THR A 141 4.16 -10.16 -7.05
CA THR A 141 3.90 -8.74 -7.28
C THR A 141 5.17 -7.88 -7.17
N TRP A 142 6.21 -8.40 -6.53
CA TRP A 142 7.51 -7.74 -6.37
C TRP A 142 8.66 -8.73 -6.41
N GLN A 143 9.69 -8.42 -7.19
CA GLN A 143 10.96 -9.14 -7.22
C GLN A 143 12.10 -8.17 -7.53
N GLN A 144 13.15 -8.20 -6.71
CA GLN A 144 14.34 -7.38 -6.90
C GLN A 144 15.57 -8.10 -6.38
N ALA A 145 16.66 -8.04 -7.14
CA ALA A 145 17.99 -8.37 -6.63
C ALA A 145 18.65 -7.13 -6.01
N ILE A 146 19.33 -7.28 -4.88
CA ILE A 146 20.02 -6.16 -4.21
C ILE A 146 20.98 -5.47 -5.18
N GLY A 147 20.92 -4.15 -5.23
CA GLY A 147 21.72 -3.31 -6.12
C GLY A 147 21.18 -3.20 -7.55
N GLN A 148 20.03 -3.80 -7.85
CA GLN A 148 19.38 -3.75 -9.17
C GLN A 148 17.99 -3.13 -9.07
N ALA A 149 17.47 -2.64 -10.20
CA ALA A 149 16.05 -2.29 -10.29
C ALA A 149 15.16 -3.57 -10.17
N PRO A 150 13.91 -3.45 -9.69
CA PRO A 150 13.03 -4.60 -9.60
C PRO A 150 12.73 -5.20 -10.99
N THR A 151 12.82 -6.52 -11.08
CA THR A 151 12.42 -7.30 -12.27
C THR A 151 10.91 -7.50 -12.33
N VAL A 152 10.24 -7.48 -11.17
CA VAL A 152 8.78 -7.43 -11.05
C VAL A 152 8.43 -6.30 -10.09
N ASP A 153 7.61 -5.38 -10.55
CA ASP A 153 7.08 -4.28 -9.73
C ASP A 153 5.67 -3.96 -10.23
N TRP A 154 4.67 -4.47 -9.53
CA TRP A 154 3.27 -4.22 -9.83
C TRP A 154 2.74 -2.98 -9.11
N TYR A 155 3.58 -2.22 -8.40
CA TYR A 155 3.16 -1.07 -7.62
C TYR A 155 3.47 0.26 -8.32
N ASP A 156 4.51 0.30 -9.15
CA ASP A 156 4.87 1.48 -9.93
C ASP A 156 3.96 1.64 -11.17
N PRO A 157 3.16 2.72 -11.26
CA PRO A 157 2.26 2.96 -12.39
C PRO A 157 3.00 3.22 -13.72
N GLU A 158 4.29 3.55 -13.66
CA GLU A 158 5.14 3.81 -14.81
C GLU A 158 5.88 2.56 -15.31
N LYS A 159 5.74 1.41 -14.63
CA LYS A 159 6.38 0.16 -15.05
C LYS A 159 5.71 -0.41 -16.32
N LEU A 160 6.52 -1.00 -17.19
CA LEU A 160 6.09 -1.75 -18.39
C LEU A 160 6.21 -3.26 -18.16
#